data_AF-A0A1C5Z6S5-F1
#
_entry.id   AF-A0A1C5Z6S5-F1
#
_cell.length_a   1.000
_cell.length_b   1.000
_cell.length_c   1.000
_cell.angle_alpha   90.00
_cell.angle_beta   90.00
_cell.angle_gamma   90.00
#
_symmetry.space_group_name_H-M   'P 1'
#
loop_
_entity.id
_entity.type
_entity.pdbx_description
1 polymer ?
#
loop_
_entity_poly.entity_id
_entity_poly.type
_entity_poly.pdbx_seq_one_letter_code
_entity_poly.pdbx_strand_id
1 'polypeptide(L)'
;MLSDNIKSMIKDRFDLDIPVFIILQEELKEILDNAPHWWGDDNKEVYDNLIFVIPPLSCEDVCDEIGDPKAEYEKIYTYKDTIFWSFIRKNYRKTNWWSKTASSNVSYSITIRTANTVRKIVNK
;
A
#
# COMPACT_ATOMS: atom_id res chain seq x y z
N MET A 1 21.96 1.88 4.38
CA MET A 1 21.32 1.61 3.07
C MET A 1 20.96 2.94 2.40
N LEU A 2 20.60 2.95 1.11
CA LEU A 2 20.19 4.20 0.43
C LEU A 2 18.98 4.87 1.11
N SER A 3 18.06 4.07 1.63
CA SER A 3 16.90 4.51 2.44
C SER A 3 17.31 5.32 3.66
N ASP A 4 18.32 4.88 4.42
CA ASP A 4 18.78 5.56 5.64
C ASP A 4 19.40 6.94 5.33
N ASN A 5 20.15 7.03 4.22
CA ASN A 5 20.72 8.29 3.77
C ASN A 5 19.63 9.30 3.39
N ILE A 6 18.63 8.85 2.62
CA ILE A 6 17.48 9.70 2.25
C ILE A 6 16.70 10.11 3.49
N LYS A 7 16.48 9.16 4.43
CA LYS A 7 15.82 9.44 5.72
C LYS A 7 16.55 10.53 6.50
N SER A 8 17.87 10.43 6.66
CA SER A 8 18.69 11.46 7.33
C SER A 8 18.56 12.81 6.62
N MET A 9 18.64 12.84 5.29
CA MET A 9 18.51 14.09 4.53
C MET A 9 17.13 14.75 4.70
N ILE A 10 16.06 13.95 4.77
CA ILE A 10 14.71 14.45 5.03
C ILE A 10 14.62 15.03 6.45
N LYS A 11 15.19 14.35 7.44
CA LYS A 11 15.23 14.83 8.83
C LYS A 11 16.02 16.13 8.94
N ASP A 12 17.21 16.20 8.35
CA ASP A 12 18.09 17.37 8.46
C ASP A 12 17.51 18.61 7.77
N ARG A 13 16.79 18.43 6.65
CA ARG A 13 16.26 19.55 5.84
C ARG A 13 14.86 19.99 6.25
N PHE A 14 14.02 19.06 6.71
CA PHE A 14 12.60 19.30 6.94
C PHE A 14 12.16 18.99 8.38
N ASP A 15 13.06 18.51 9.23
CA ASP A 15 12.79 18.05 10.60
C ASP A 15 11.79 16.87 10.70
N LEU A 16 11.60 16.14 9.60
CA LEU A 16 10.68 15.01 9.51
C LEU A 16 11.42 13.68 9.72
N ASP A 17 11.14 13.00 10.83
CA ASP A 17 11.60 11.62 11.07
C ASP A 17 10.54 10.64 10.56
N ILE A 18 10.67 10.24 9.29
CA ILE A 18 9.68 9.41 8.59
C ILE A 18 10.36 8.23 7.89
N PRO A 19 9.65 7.09 7.75
CA PRO A 19 10.17 5.94 7.00
C PRO A 19 10.33 6.28 5.51
N VAL A 20 11.32 5.66 4.86
CA VAL A 20 11.59 5.80 3.43
C VAL A 20 11.56 4.42 2.78
N PHE A 21 10.64 4.23 1.84
CA PHE A 21 10.55 3.03 1.02
C PHE A 21 11.18 3.30 -0.36
N ILE A 22 12.03 2.38 -0.81
CA ILE A 22 12.70 2.42 -2.12
C ILE A 22 12.40 1.11 -2.83
N ILE A 23 12.02 1.19 -4.10
CA ILE A 23 11.76 0.05 -4.96
C ILE A 23 12.32 0.34 -6.35
N LEU A 24 12.81 -0.70 -7.03
CA LEU A 24 13.21 -0.57 -8.43
C LEU A 24 11.97 -0.42 -9.31
N GLN A 25 12.12 0.34 -10.40
CA GLN A 25 11.02 0.54 -11.35
C GLN A 25 10.60 -0.78 -12.02
N GLU A 26 11.55 -1.66 -12.34
CA GLU A 26 11.29 -2.98 -12.90
C GLU A 26 10.53 -3.89 -11.92
N GLU A 27 10.85 -3.81 -10.62
CA GLU A 27 10.12 -4.54 -9.58
C GLU A 27 8.69 -4.01 -9.42
N LEU A 28 8.51 -2.69 -9.45
CA LEU A 28 7.17 -2.09 -9.46
C LEU A 28 6.38 -2.54 -10.68
N LYS A 29 7.02 -2.61 -11.85
CA LYS A 29 6.38 -3.11 -13.07
C LYS A 29 5.94 -4.56 -12.92
N GLU A 30 6.81 -5.43 -12.42
CA GLU A 30 6.49 -6.84 -12.19
C GLU A 30 5.33 -7.01 -11.21
N ILE A 31 5.30 -6.24 -10.11
CA ILE A 31 4.18 -6.23 -9.17
C ILE A 31 2.88 -5.89 -9.89
N LEU A 32 2.86 -4.81 -10.68
CA LEU A 32 1.66 -4.38 -11.39
C LEU A 32 1.22 -5.37 -12.48
N ASP A 33 2.16 -6.05 -13.14
CA ASP A 33 1.87 -7.10 -14.12
C ASP A 33 1.22 -8.35 -13.47
N ASN A 34 1.39 -8.52 -12.14
CA ASN A 34 0.79 -9.60 -11.34
C ASN A 34 -0.44 -9.12 -10.52
N ALA A 35 -1.01 -7.96 -10.84
CA ALA A 35 -2.22 -7.49 -10.19
C ALA A 35 -3.41 -8.45 -10.44
N PRO A 36 -4.29 -8.66 -9.45
CA PRO A 36 -5.45 -9.53 -9.64
C PRO A 36 -6.45 -8.85 -10.60
N HIS A 37 -7.20 -9.67 -11.35
CA HIS A 37 -8.09 -9.20 -12.43
C HIS A 37 -9.14 -8.15 -12.02
N TRP A 38 -9.44 -8.05 -10.72
CA TRP A 38 -10.44 -7.12 -10.18
C TRP A 38 -9.85 -5.78 -9.72
N TRP A 39 -8.54 -5.57 -9.85
CA TRP A 39 -7.85 -4.40 -9.31
C TRP A 39 -7.48 -3.38 -10.39
N GLY A 40 -7.82 -2.12 -10.12
CA GLY A 40 -7.45 -0.98 -10.95
C GLY A 40 -8.18 -0.94 -12.30
N ASP A 41 -9.44 -1.36 -12.36
CA ASP A 41 -10.25 -1.11 -13.55
C ASP A 41 -10.71 0.37 -13.60
N ASP A 42 -11.56 0.72 -14.56
CA ASP A 42 -12.13 2.07 -14.68
C ASP A 42 -13.37 2.26 -13.79
N ASN A 43 -13.68 1.33 -12.89
CA ASN A 43 -14.87 1.38 -12.06
C ASN A 43 -14.74 2.38 -10.91
N LYS A 44 -15.37 3.54 -11.07
CA LYS A 44 -15.33 4.64 -10.09
C LYS A 44 -16.01 4.33 -8.75
N GLU A 45 -16.79 3.26 -8.67
CA GLU A 45 -17.41 2.80 -7.42
C GLU A 45 -16.42 2.06 -6.51
N VAL A 46 -15.32 1.58 -7.07
CA VAL A 46 -14.24 0.88 -6.37
C VAL A 46 -13.07 1.84 -6.18
N TYR A 47 -12.39 1.73 -5.05
CA TYR A 47 -11.18 2.48 -4.76
C TYR A 47 -10.01 1.52 -4.61
N ASP A 48 -9.15 1.49 -5.62
CA ASP A 48 -8.01 0.58 -5.72
C ASP A 48 -6.72 1.20 -5.16
N ASN A 49 -6.13 0.50 -4.19
CA ASN A 49 -4.89 0.86 -3.54
C ASN A 49 -3.87 -0.26 -3.66
N LEU A 50 -2.61 0.13 -3.71
CA LEU A 50 -1.47 -0.74 -3.50
C LEU A 50 -0.79 -0.29 -2.22
N ILE A 51 -0.71 -1.20 -1.26
CA ILE A 51 0.01 -1.02 -0.01
C ILE A 51 1.39 -1.65 -0.19
N PHE A 52 2.44 -0.87 0.04
CA PHE A 52 3.80 -1.39 0.12
C PHE A 52 4.15 -1.57 1.59
N VAL A 53 4.60 -2.76 1.95
CA VAL A 53 5.04 -3.08 3.32
C VAL A 53 6.54 -2.78 3.43
N ILE A 54 6.91 -2.09 4.50
CA ILE A 54 8.28 -1.68 4.78
C ILE A 54 8.87 -2.69 5.77
N PRO A 55 9.98 -3.37 5.43
CA PRO A 55 10.67 -4.28 6.34
C PRO A 55 11.00 -3.62 7.69
N PRO A 56 10.98 -4.37 8.81
CA PRO A 56 11.00 -5.83 8.87
C PRO A 56 9.62 -6.51 8.80
N LEU A 57 8.53 -5.75 8.67
CA LEU A 57 7.19 -6.35 8.59
C LEU A 57 6.98 -7.01 7.23
N SER A 58 6.23 -8.11 7.25
CA SER A 58 5.72 -8.82 6.08
C SER A 58 4.26 -8.46 5.81
N CYS A 59 3.76 -8.85 4.63
CA CYS A 59 2.33 -8.78 4.33
C CYS A 59 1.48 -9.59 5.32
N GLU A 60 2.00 -10.71 5.83
CA GLU A 60 1.33 -11.54 6.84
C GLU A 60 1.16 -10.77 8.15
N ASP A 61 2.22 -10.14 8.66
CA ASP A 61 2.15 -9.31 9.88
C ASP A 61 1.12 -8.17 9.75
N VAL A 62 1.05 -7.55 8.57
CA VAL A 62 0.08 -6.49 8.28
C VAL A 62 -1.35 -7.04 8.24
N CYS A 63 -1.56 -8.18 7.59
CA CYS A 63 -2.85 -8.85 7.54
C CYS A 63 -3.31 -9.29 8.94
N ASP A 64 -2.41 -9.81 9.77
CA ASP A 64 -2.71 -10.27 11.13
C ASP A 64 -3.09 -9.11 12.06
N GLU A 65 -2.36 -7.99 12.00
CA GLU A 65 -2.67 -6.80 12.80
C GLU A 65 -4.02 -6.16 12.38
N ILE A 66 -4.28 -6.07 11.07
CA ILE A 66 -5.51 -5.43 10.57
C ILE A 66 -6.71 -6.38 10.70
N GLY A 67 -6.48 -7.68 10.49
CA GLY A 67 -7.47 -8.74 10.43
C GLY A 67 -8.17 -8.86 9.06
N ASP A 68 -9.04 -9.85 8.98
CA ASP A 68 -9.67 -10.25 7.71
C ASP A 68 -10.44 -9.11 7.01
N PRO A 69 -10.40 -9.07 5.66
CA PRO A 69 -11.24 -8.18 4.88
C PRO A 69 -12.72 -8.57 5.02
N LYS A 70 -13.62 -7.60 5.08
CA LYS A 70 -15.05 -7.88 4.92
C LYS A 70 -15.36 -8.06 3.44
N ALA A 71 -15.42 -9.32 2.99
CA ALA A 71 -15.58 -9.69 1.58
C ALA A 71 -16.76 -9.01 0.83
N GLU A 72 -17.79 -8.55 1.55
CA GLU A 72 -18.91 -7.76 0.97
C GLU A 72 -18.48 -6.35 0.51
N TYR A 73 -17.44 -5.78 1.14
CA TYR A 73 -17.04 -4.38 0.96
C TYR A 73 -15.62 -4.20 0.46
N GLU A 74 -14.74 -5.16 0.68
CA GLU A 74 -13.32 -5.06 0.34
C GLU A 74 -12.71 -6.40 -0.06
N LYS A 75 -11.63 -6.33 -0.83
CA LYS A 75 -10.84 -7.47 -1.29
C LYS A 75 -9.36 -7.14 -1.13
N ILE A 76 -8.59 -8.16 -0.78
CA ILE A 76 -7.14 -8.07 -0.72
C ILE A 76 -6.50 -9.19 -1.54
N TYR A 77 -5.29 -8.96 -2.01
CA TYR A 77 -4.41 -9.97 -2.57
C TYR A 77 -2.96 -9.54 -2.34
N THR A 78 -2.13 -10.46 -1.87
CA THR A 78 -0.73 -10.20 -1.57
C THR A 78 0.15 -10.70 -2.72
N TYR A 79 1.14 -9.91 -3.12
CA TYR A 79 2.18 -10.32 -4.05
C TYR A 79 3.49 -9.67 -3.65
N LYS A 80 4.53 -10.48 -3.38
CA LYS A 80 5.76 -10.03 -2.71
C LYS A 80 5.42 -9.21 -1.45
N ASP A 81 6.15 -8.12 -1.21
CA ASP A 81 5.94 -7.22 -0.07
C ASP A 81 4.87 -6.15 -0.35
N THR A 82 3.86 -6.49 -1.16
CA THR A 82 2.75 -5.60 -1.47
C THR A 82 1.39 -6.24 -1.30
N ILE A 83 0.40 -5.41 -0.96
CA ILE A 83 -0.99 -5.81 -0.81
C ILE A 83 -1.84 -4.96 -1.76
N PHE A 84 -2.41 -5.61 -2.76
CA PHE A 84 -3.49 -5.08 -3.58
C PHE A 84 -4.74 -5.03 -2.71
N TRP A 85 -5.30 -3.85 -2.51
CA TRP A 85 -6.48 -3.67 -1.68
C TRP A 85 -7.49 -2.75 -2.37
N SER A 86 -8.68 -3.28 -2.59
CA SER A 86 -9.80 -2.55 -3.20
C SER A 86 -11.00 -2.59 -2.30
N PHE A 87 -11.74 -1.48 -2.22
CA PHE A 87 -12.99 -1.42 -1.47
C PHE A 87 -14.04 -0.58 -2.18
N ILE A 88 -15.32 -0.83 -1.85
CA ILE A 88 -16.45 -0.07 -2.37
C ILE A 88 -16.46 1.32 -1.74
N ARG A 89 -16.24 2.35 -2.56
CA ARG A 89 -16.02 3.74 -2.12
C ARG A 89 -17.15 4.27 -1.24
N LYS A 90 -18.42 4.03 -1.60
CA LYS A 90 -19.58 4.47 -0.81
C LYS A 90 -19.71 3.76 0.55
N ASN A 91 -19.12 2.57 0.68
CA ASN A 91 -19.18 1.73 1.87
C ASN A 91 -17.87 1.74 2.66
N TYR A 92 -16.96 2.69 2.43
CA TYR A 92 -15.64 2.71 3.06
C TYR A 92 -15.68 2.58 4.59
N ARG A 93 -16.68 3.20 5.25
CA ARG A 93 -16.85 3.11 6.72
C ARG A 93 -17.21 1.72 7.23
N LYS A 94 -17.72 0.85 6.36
CA LYS A 94 -18.06 -0.53 6.71
C LYS A 94 -16.87 -1.47 6.56
N THR A 95 -15.84 -1.08 5.82
CA THR A 95 -14.60 -1.86 5.63
C THR A 95 -13.86 -2.01 6.96
N ASN A 96 -13.09 -3.09 7.09
CA ASN A 96 -12.19 -3.30 8.21
C ASN A 96 -10.88 -2.52 8.01
N TRP A 97 -10.34 -2.49 6.78
CA TRP A 97 -8.99 -1.98 6.53
C TRP A 97 -8.89 -0.45 6.48
N TRP A 98 -9.94 0.27 6.06
CA TRP A 98 -9.85 1.73 5.89
C TRP A 98 -9.50 2.50 7.16
N SER A 99 -10.15 2.16 8.27
CA SER A 99 -9.83 2.81 9.55
C SER A 99 -8.52 2.29 10.14
N LYS A 100 -8.27 0.98 10.04
CA LYS A 100 -7.15 0.32 10.71
C LYS A 100 -5.79 0.59 10.06
N THR A 101 -5.71 0.72 8.75
CA THR A 101 -4.44 1.05 8.06
C THR A 101 -3.85 2.39 8.52
N ALA A 102 -4.70 3.33 8.97
CA ALA A 102 -4.26 4.62 9.49
C ALA A 102 -4.03 4.64 11.01
N SER A 103 -4.70 3.78 11.78
CA SER A 103 -4.72 3.86 13.25
C SER A 103 -3.98 2.73 13.97
N SER A 104 -3.59 1.66 13.27
CA SER A 104 -2.89 0.52 13.84
C SER A 104 -1.38 0.74 13.93
N ASN A 105 -0.70 -0.19 14.60
CA ASN A 105 0.76 -0.15 14.75
C ASN A 105 1.49 -0.28 13.41
N VAL A 106 0.84 -0.82 12.37
CA VAL A 106 1.44 -0.97 11.04
C VAL A 106 1.45 0.31 10.22
N SER A 107 0.77 1.39 10.67
CA SER A 107 0.67 2.66 9.92
C SER A 107 2.03 3.29 9.57
N TYR A 108 3.04 3.11 10.42
CA TYR A 108 4.42 3.57 10.18
C TYR A 108 5.26 2.59 9.34
N SER A 109 4.75 1.39 9.09
CA SER A 109 5.43 0.31 8.37
C SER A 109 4.82 0.04 7.01
N ILE A 110 3.89 0.90 6.55
CA ILE A 110 3.29 0.79 5.23
C ILE A 110 3.29 2.13 4.51
N THR A 111 3.24 2.10 3.18
CA THR A 111 2.92 3.26 2.36
C THR A 111 1.84 2.90 1.35
N ILE A 112 0.77 3.70 1.30
CA ILE A 112 -0.40 3.43 0.47
C ILE A 112 -0.40 4.37 -0.73
N ARG A 113 -0.60 3.82 -1.93
CA ARG A 113 -0.76 4.60 -3.16
C ARG A 113 -1.95 4.08 -3.95
N THR A 114 -2.66 5.00 -4.62
CA THR A 114 -3.77 4.61 -5.50
C THR A 114 -3.23 3.90 -6.75
N ALA A 115 -4.06 3.06 -7.38
CA ALA A 115 -3.74 2.42 -8.65
C ALA A 115 -3.29 3.42 -9.72
N ASN A 116 -3.98 4.56 -9.81
CA ASN A 116 -3.64 5.65 -10.72
C ASN A 116 -2.26 6.25 -10.45
N THR A 117 -1.86 6.36 -9.19
CA THR A 117 -0.54 6.89 -8.82
C THR A 117 0.56 5.94 -9.24
N VAL A 118 0.44 4.64 -8.91
CA VAL A 118 1.50 3.66 -9.21
C VAL A 118 1.65 3.41 -10.71
N ARG A 119 0.55 3.40 -11.47
CA ARG A 119 0.57 3.33 -12.95
C ARG A 119 1.24 4.52 -13.62
N LYS A 120 1.16 5.70 -13.01
CA LYS A 120 1.87 6.88 -13.51
C LYS A 120 3.36 6.79 -13.21
N ILE A 121 3.74 6.30 -12.03
CA ILE A 121 5.14 6.26 -11.58
C ILE A 121 5.93 5.17 -12.30
N VAL A 122 5.33 4.00 -12.56
CA VAL A 122 6.03 2.89 -13.24
C VAL A 122 6.46 3.23 -14.67
N ASN A 123 5.86 4.24 -15.30
CA ASN A 123 6.14 4.67 -16.68
C ASN A 123 6.96 5.97 -16.76
N LYS A 124 7.51 6.46 -15.64
CA LYS A 124 8.38 7.64 -15.61
C LYS A 124 9.84 7.29 -15.86
#